data_AF-A0A6P7I4Z9-F1
#
_entry.id   AF-A0A6P7I4Z9-F1
#
_cell.length_a   1.000
_cell.length_b   1.000
_cell.length_c   1.000
_cell.angle_alpha   90.00
_cell.angle_beta   90.00
_cell.angle_gamma   90.00
#
_symmetry.space_group_name_H-M   'P 1'
#
loop_
_entity.id
_entity.type
_entity.pdbx_description
1 polymer ?
#
loop_
_entity_poly.entity_id
_entity_poly.type
_entity_poly.pdbx_seq_one_letter_code
_entity_poly.pdbx_strand_id
1 'polypeptide(L)'
;MMSASQSQPTMESKLKSLQCHFTWEQGPSRSKLLFLKQELEDIGTEQGYSWLGHIYNLQGFIHYQLGSMEEARRLLSRATEAFRQMRNTVSDEGPWLVVNYGNLAWLHYHLGEQAKCQTYLLKIDALINEYPPPCEDELHAEVYAEKAWTLMKFSKDQKLLAADYFQRALRMQPDMVEWQTSRVIALVSANQQRDKLLEDDIMEKMKIAKDHDPENLYLAALYLEACAQRGEKIVDEARELATRVLRNPVSSYSGIAPLLRLYRVHISKDEAIDLAEEALERHPDVRLLKRCAAICYKWRIYSKSDSPLEHSRVARAISLYKEVISLYPHTSLKMQIVLASIYEESNRQEKADQLYKEMLMSDLDPEGKQVLYNSYGKHIFFNRKRSQQSIYYHMKAAVIPHHSPYRVDSLEKLQAISDKGRSPMSVEIKEFLANLEEPEYS
;
A
#
# COMPACT_ATOMS: atom_id res chain seq x y z
N MET A 1 -4.68 -38.43 46.17
CA MET A 1 -5.18 -37.91 44.88
C MET A 1 -5.21 -36.40 44.96
N MET A 2 -4.19 -35.72 44.44
CA MET A 2 -4.22 -34.26 44.32
C MET A 2 -4.93 -33.91 43.01
N SER A 3 -6.09 -33.27 43.15
CA SER A 3 -6.79 -32.63 42.04
C SER A 3 -5.94 -31.44 41.59
N ALA A 4 -5.42 -31.50 40.37
CA ALA A 4 -4.84 -30.35 39.71
C ALA A 4 -6.00 -29.41 39.36
N SER A 5 -6.17 -28.33 40.12
CA SER A 5 -7.04 -27.23 39.71
C SER A 5 -6.41 -26.56 38.48
N GLN A 6 -6.95 -26.83 37.29
CA GLN A 6 -6.70 -26.00 36.13
C GLN A 6 -7.29 -24.62 36.42
N SER A 7 -6.43 -23.63 36.63
CA SER A 7 -6.83 -22.23 36.73
C SER A 7 -7.56 -21.84 35.43
N GLN A 8 -8.79 -21.33 35.56
CA GLN A 8 -9.54 -20.83 34.41
C GLN A 8 -8.71 -19.76 33.67
N PRO A 9 -8.59 -19.83 32.34
CA PRO A 9 -7.83 -18.85 31.59
C PRO A 9 -8.45 -17.46 31.80
N THR A 10 -7.61 -16.47 32.12
CA THR A 10 -8.04 -15.08 32.26
C THR A 10 -8.64 -14.59 30.94
N MET A 11 -9.56 -13.63 31.00
CA MET A 11 -10.17 -13.04 29.78
C MET A 11 -9.09 -12.53 28.81
N GLU A 12 -8.03 -11.91 29.34
CA GLU A 12 -6.89 -11.46 28.54
C GLU A 12 -6.13 -12.62 27.86
N SER A 13 -5.98 -13.76 28.54
CA SER A 13 -5.36 -14.96 27.93
C SER A 13 -6.19 -15.47 26.74
N LYS A 14 -7.52 -15.53 26.90
CA LYS A 14 -8.43 -15.89 25.81
C LYS A 14 -8.35 -14.91 24.64
N LEU A 15 -8.30 -13.61 24.91
CA LEU A 15 -8.16 -12.58 23.87
C LEU A 15 -6.86 -12.74 23.08
N LYS A 16 -5.75 -13.03 23.76
CA LYS A 16 -4.43 -13.26 23.12
C LYS A 16 -4.38 -14.49 22.24
N SER A 17 -5.23 -15.50 22.46
CA SER A 17 -5.30 -16.70 21.61
C SER A 17 -6.20 -16.52 20.38
N LEU A 18 -7.01 -15.46 20.30
CA LEU A 18 -7.90 -15.23 19.16
C LEU A 18 -7.11 -15.01 17.87
N GLN A 19 -7.70 -15.39 16.73
CA GLN A 19 -7.17 -15.07 15.41
C GLN A 19 -7.85 -13.82 14.86
N CYS A 20 -7.24 -12.66 15.07
CA CYS A 20 -7.76 -11.38 14.59
C CYS A 20 -6.64 -10.33 14.42
N HIS A 21 -6.99 -9.13 13.98
CA HIS A 21 -5.99 -8.09 13.64
C HIS A 21 -5.16 -7.67 14.85
N PHE A 22 -5.75 -7.69 16.06
CA PHE A 22 -5.07 -7.38 17.32
C PHE A 22 -4.00 -8.41 17.72
N THR A 23 -4.03 -9.61 17.16
CA THR A 23 -3.08 -10.70 17.47
C THR A 23 -2.19 -11.08 16.30
N TRP A 24 -2.52 -10.66 15.08
CA TRP A 24 -1.72 -10.95 13.88
C TRP A 24 -0.60 -9.96 13.61
N GLU A 25 -0.79 -8.69 13.93
CA GLU A 25 0.15 -7.64 13.54
C GLU A 25 1.11 -7.24 14.67
N GLN A 26 2.40 -7.23 14.34
CA GLN A 26 3.42 -6.55 15.11
C GLN A 26 3.35 -5.06 14.74
N GLY A 27 2.96 -4.22 15.71
CA GLY A 27 2.57 -2.82 15.55
C GLY A 27 3.26 -2.07 14.40
N PRO A 28 2.59 -1.87 13.24
CA PRO A 28 3.14 -1.07 12.15
C PRO A 28 3.37 0.38 12.57
N SER A 29 4.32 1.06 11.92
CA SER A 29 4.58 2.48 12.22
C SER A 29 3.33 3.34 11.98
N ARG A 30 3.18 4.42 12.74
CA ARG A 30 2.05 5.36 12.59
C ARG A 30 1.92 5.87 11.15
N SER A 31 3.04 6.15 10.49
CA SER A 31 3.07 6.60 9.09
C SER A 31 2.55 5.52 8.13
N LYS A 32 2.89 4.24 8.37
CA LYS A 32 2.35 3.13 7.59
C LYS A 32 0.84 2.96 7.82
N LEU A 33 0.35 3.11 9.05
CA LEU A 33 -1.08 3.08 9.36
C LEU A 33 -1.85 4.20 8.65
N LEU A 34 -1.32 5.43 8.65
CA LEU A 34 -1.92 6.56 7.93
C LEU A 34 -1.96 6.34 6.41
N PHE A 35 -0.91 5.74 5.85
CA PHE A 35 -0.89 5.33 4.45
C PHE A 35 -1.95 4.27 4.14
N LEU A 36 -2.03 3.21 4.94
CA LEU A 36 -3.02 2.16 4.76
C LEU A 36 -4.45 2.68 4.88
N LYS A 37 -4.71 3.57 5.84
CA LYS A 37 -6.01 4.23 6.00
C LYS A 37 -6.46 4.86 4.67
N GLN A 38 -5.60 5.66 4.05
CA GLN A 38 -5.93 6.36 2.80
C GLN A 38 -6.07 5.40 1.61
N GLU A 39 -5.22 4.38 1.51
CA GLU A 39 -5.34 3.37 0.44
C GLU A 39 -6.64 2.55 0.56
N LEU A 40 -7.06 2.21 1.79
CA LEU A 40 -8.31 1.47 2.02
C LEU A 40 -9.55 2.34 1.73
N GLU A 41 -9.50 3.62 2.09
CA GLU A 41 -10.53 4.59 1.68
C GLU A 41 -10.62 4.72 0.15
N ASP A 42 -9.52 4.57 -0.59
CA ASP A 42 -9.49 4.59 -2.07
C ASP A 42 -10.07 3.32 -2.73
N ILE A 43 -10.29 2.24 -1.97
CA ILE A 43 -11.04 1.07 -2.45
C ILE A 43 -12.53 1.40 -2.58
N GLY A 44 -13.05 2.33 -1.77
CA GLY A 44 -14.47 2.64 -1.72
C GLY A 44 -15.29 1.66 -0.89
N THR A 45 -16.59 1.94 -0.79
CA THR A 45 -17.55 1.19 0.05
C THR A 45 -18.62 0.50 -0.79
N GLU A 46 -18.32 0.21 -2.05
CA GLU A 46 -19.32 -0.29 -3.00
C GLU A 46 -19.77 -1.70 -2.65
N GLN A 47 -21.07 -1.89 -2.74
CA GLN A 47 -21.72 -3.17 -2.52
C GLN A 47 -21.37 -4.09 -3.69
N GLY A 48 -20.80 -5.27 -3.41
CA GLY A 48 -20.36 -6.23 -4.43
C GLY A 48 -18.87 -6.59 -4.39
N TYR A 49 -18.04 -5.88 -3.63
CA TYR A 49 -16.67 -6.33 -3.38
C TYR A 49 -16.65 -7.57 -2.46
N SER A 50 -16.09 -8.67 -2.95
CA SER A 50 -15.92 -9.94 -2.20
C SER A 50 -15.13 -9.79 -0.89
N TRP A 51 -14.38 -8.68 -0.76
CA TRP A 51 -13.57 -8.37 0.42
C TRP A 51 -14.13 -7.26 1.31
N LEU A 52 -15.34 -6.72 1.08
CA LEU A 52 -15.87 -5.55 1.80
C LEU A 52 -15.86 -5.69 3.34
N GLY A 53 -16.27 -6.85 3.89
CA GLY A 53 -16.23 -7.10 5.34
C GLY A 53 -14.80 -7.05 5.91
N HIS A 54 -13.85 -7.65 5.19
CA HIS A 54 -12.43 -7.66 5.51
C HIS A 54 -11.81 -6.25 5.44
N ILE A 55 -12.22 -5.44 4.45
CA ILE A 55 -11.82 -4.03 4.35
C ILE A 55 -12.26 -3.27 5.60
N TYR A 56 -13.53 -3.39 6.01
CA TYR A 56 -14.02 -2.73 7.20
C TYR A 56 -13.36 -3.23 8.48
N ASN A 57 -13.05 -4.54 8.58
CA ASN A 57 -12.30 -5.09 9.71
C ASN A 57 -10.93 -4.43 9.86
N LEU A 58 -10.16 -4.38 8.76
CA LEU A 58 -8.83 -3.78 8.76
C LEU A 58 -8.89 -2.26 9.00
N GLN A 59 -9.84 -1.56 8.38
CA GLN A 59 -10.05 -0.13 8.63
C GLN A 59 -10.38 0.12 10.11
N GLY A 60 -11.26 -0.69 10.70
CA GLY A 60 -11.63 -0.59 12.12
C GLY A 60 -10.41 -0.75 13.03
N PHE A 61 -9.57 -1.74 12.76
CA PHE A 61 -8.30 -1.94 13.47
C PHE A 61 -7.34 -0.75 13.31
N ILE A 62 -7.14 -0.24 12.09
CA ILE A 62 -6.26 0.91 11.83
C ILE A 62 -6.77 2.16 12.55
N HIS A 63 -8.07 2.42 12.53
CA HIS A 63 -8.67 3.54 13.25
C HIS A 63 -8.47 3.43 14.76
N TYR A 64 -8.58 2.22 15.31
CA TYR A 64 -8.25 1.96 16.72
C TYR A 64 -6.78 2.29 17.01
N GLN A 65 -5.84 1.77 16.21
CA GLN A 65 -4.40 2.02 16.38
C GLN A 65 -4.04 3.52 16.26
N LEU A 66 -4.80 4.27 15.45
CA LEU A 66 -4.63 5.71 15.30
C LEU A 66 -5.32 6.54 16.40
N GLY A 67 -6.03 5.90 17.34
CA GLY A 67 -6.72 6.54 18.47
C GLY A 67 -8.16 6.99 18.19
N SER A 68 -8.74 6.62 17.04
CA SER A 68 -10.11 6.97 16.64
C SER A 68 -11.11 5.86 17.00
N MET A 69 -11.43 5.75 18.29
CA MET A 69 -12.17 4.60 18.84
C MET A 69 -13.63 4.52 18.38
N GLU A 70 -14.33 5.65 18.24
CA GLU A 70 -15.72 5.68 17.72
C GLU A 70 -15.78 5.19 16.27
N GLU A 71 -14.84 5.63 15.46
CA GLU A 71 -14.74 5.24 14.05
C GLU A 71 -14.39 3.75 13.92
N ALA A 72 -13.47 3.26 14.76
CA ALA A 72 -13.16 1.83 14.85
C ALA A 72 -14.42 1.00 15.14
N ARG A 73 -15.22 1.41 16.12
CA ARG A 73 -16.49 0.75 16.48
C ARG A 73 -17.47 0.74 15.30
N ARG A 74 -17.64 1.88 14.64
CA ARG A 74 -18.52 2.03 13.47
C ARG A 74 -18.12 1.07 12.35
N LEU A 75 -16.84 1.05 11.99
CA LEU A 75 -16.31 0.21 10.91
C LEU A 75 -16.41 -1.29 11.22
N LEU A 76 -16.06 -1.72 12.44
CA LEU A 76 -16.21 -3.14 12.82
C LEU A 76 -17.67 -3.59 12.84
N SER A 77 -18.61 -2.69 13.15
CA SER A 77 -20.05 -2.98 13.05
C SER A 77 -20.47 -3.14 11.59
N ARG A 78 -20.04 -2.23 10.70
CA ARG A 78 -20.28 -2.34 9.25
C ARG A 78 -19.66 -3.59 8.64
N ALA A 79 -18.51 -4.05 9.16
CA ALA A 79 -17.92 -5.32 8.74
C ALA A 79 -18.88 -6.49 8.99
N THR A 80 -19.49 -6.53 10.19
CA THR A 80 -20.49 -7.56 10.56
C THR A 80 -21.66 -7.57 9.58
N GLU A 81 -22.19 -6.39 9.26
CA GLU A 81 -23.30 -6.22 8.30
C GLU A 81 -22.91 -6.67 6.89
N ALA A 82 -21.72 -6.27 6.42
CA ALA A 82 -21.22 -6.64 5.09
C ALA A 82 -21.04 -8.16 4.95
N PHE A 83 -20.55 -8.83 5.99
CA PHE A 83 -20.41 -10.29 6.00
C PHE A 83 -21.76 -11.01 5.91
N ARG A 84 -22.78 -10.53 6.64
CA ARG A 84 -24.14 -11.09 6.56
C ARG A 84 -24.75 -10.91 5.17
N GLN A 85 -24.59 -9.73 4.58
CA GLN A 85 -25.12 -9.45 3.25
C GLN A 85 -24.44 -10.25 2.14
N MET A 86 -23.12 -10.46 2.21
CA MET A 86 -22.38 -11.15 1.15
C MET A 86 -22.73 -12.63 1.04
N ARG A 87 -22.97 -13.30 2.17
CA ARG A 87 -23.07 -14.75 2.17
C ARG A 87 -24.46 -15.27 1.82
N ASN A 88 -25.51 -14.44 1.82
CA ASN A 88 -26.89 -14.83 1.47
C ASN A 88 -27.25 -16.25 1.97
N THR A 89 -26.74 -16.60 3.15
CA THR A 89 -26.80 -17.93 3.71
C THR A 89 -28.12 -18.11 4.43
N VAL A 90 -28.51 -19.37 4.66
CA VAL A 90 -29.65 -19.70 5.53
C VAL A 90 -29.42 -19.23 6.98
N SER A 91 -28.17 -18.99 7.37
CA SER A 91 -27.75 -18.47 8.68
C SER A 91 -27.07 -17.11 8.55
N ASP A 92 -27.36 -16.21 9.49
CA ASP A 92 -26.68 -14.91 9.65
C ASP A 92 -25.30 -15.03 10.32
N GLU A 93 -24.93 -16.22 10.79
CA GLU A 93 -23.65 -16.48 11.48
C GLU A 93 -22.91 -17.67 10.84
N GLY A 94 -21.58 -17.60 10.82
CA GLY A 94 -20.70 -18.60 10.25
C GLY A 94 -19.22 -18.28 10.46
N PRO A 95 -18.29 -19.16 10.01
CA PRO A 95 -16.86 -19.05 10.30
C PRO A 95 -16.20 -17.76 9.78
N TRP A 96 -16.76 -17.12 8.76
CA TRP A 96 -16.30 -15.82 8.25
C TRP A 96 -16.45 -14.66 9.25
N LEU A 97 -17.20 -14.82 10.35
CA LEU A 97 -17.32 -13.80 11.40
C LEU A 97 -16.28 -13.94 12.51
N VAL A 98 -15.49 -15.02 12.56
CA VAL A 98 -14.53 -15.29 13.65
C VAL A 98 -13.57 -14.12 13.87
N VAL A 99 -12.99 -13.60 12.78
CA VAL A 99 -12.04 -12.48 12.84
C VAL A 99 -12.73 -11.19 13.29
N ASN A 100 -13.93 -10.92 12.76
CA ASN A 100 -14.70 -9.74 13.12
C ASN A 100 -15.10 -9.74 14.61
N TYR A 101 -15.64 -10.86 15.10
CA TYR A 101 -15.98 -11.02 16.51
C TYR A 101 -14.74 -10.95 17.40
N GLY A 102 -13.59 -11.46 16.95
CA GLY A 102 -12.32 -11.29 17.66
C GLY A 102 -11.89 -9.83 17.78
N ASN A 103 -11.98 -9.07 16.68
CA ASN A 103 -11.72 -7.63 16.69
C ASN A 103 -12.68 -6.87 17.64
N LEU A 104 -13.97 -7.21 17.62
CA LEU A 104 -14.98 -6.61 18.51
C LEU A 104 -14.75 -6.94 19.98
N ALA A 105 -14.35 -8.18 20.29
CA ALA A 105 -14.00 -8.60 21.65
C ALA A 105 -12.84 -7.75 22.19
N TRP A 106 -11.75 -7.61 21.41
CA TRP A 106 -10.62 -6.75 21.76
C TRP A 106 -11.01 -5.29 21.94
N LEU A 107 -11.83 -4.75 21.03
CA LEU A 107 -12.31 -3.37 21.13
C LEU A 107 -13.09 -3.14 22.43
N HIS A 108 -14.04 -4.01 22.75
CA HIS A 108 -14.84 -3.90 23.97
C HIS A 108 -14.02 -4.10 25.25
N TYR A 109 -13.01 -4.97 25.21
CA TYR A 109 -12.05 -5.12 26.31
C TYR A 109 -11.31 -3.80 26.58
N HIS A 110 -10.76 -3.15 25.55
CA HIS A 110 -10.06 -1.87 25.67
C HIS A 110 -10.97 -0.71 26.09
N LEU A 111 -12.27 -0.79 25.80
CA LEU A 111 -13.29 0.15 26.28
C LEU A 111 -13.71 -0.07 27.74
N GLY A 112 -13.26 -1.15 28.39
CA GLY A 112 -13.74 -1.54 29.71
C GLY A 112 -15.15 -2.17 29.71
N GLU A 113 -15.72 -2.46 28.54
CA GLU A 113 -17.06 -3.03 28.36
C GLU A 113 -17.03 -4.57 28.51
N GLN A 114 -16.65 -5.06 29.69
CA GLN A 114 -16.36 -6.46 29.98
C GLN A 114 -17.49 -7.44 29.58
N ALA A 115 -18.75 -7.07 29.85
CA ALA A 115 -19.91 -7.90 29.50
C ALA A 115 -20.04 -8.12 27.98
N LYS A 116 -19.75 -7.07 27.17
CA LYS A 116 -19.79 -7.19 25.71
C LYS A 116 -18.60 -7.97 25.19
N CYS A 117 -17.41 -7.76 25.75
CA CYS A 117 -16.23 -8.58 25.44
C CYS A 117 -16.54 -10.08 25.66
N GLN A 118 -17.10 -10.42 26.83
CA GLN A 118 -17.51 -11.80 27.13
C GLN A 118 -18.57 -12.34 26.16
N THR A 119 -19.51 -11.49 25.74
CA THR A 119 -20.53 -11.87 24.74
C THR A 119 -19.89 -12.27 23.41
N TYR A 120 -18.93 -11.50 22.91
CA TYR A 120 -18.23 -11.85 21.65
C TYR A 120 -17.34 -13.08 21.80
N LEU A 121 -16.68 -13.27 22.94
CA LEU A 121 -15.94 -14.51 23.21
C LEU A 121 -16.84 -15.74 23.14
N LEU A 122 -18.03 -15.69 23.77
CA LEU A 122 -19.00 -16.78 23.70
C LEU A 122 -19.52 -17.03 22.27
N LYS A 123 -19.69 -15.97 21.47
CA LYS A 123 -20.05 -16.11 20.06
C LYS A 123 -18.96 -16.81 19.25
N ILE A 124 -17.69 -16.49 19.49
CA ILE A 124 -16.56 -17.17 18.85
C ILE A 124 -16.54 -18.64 19.26
N ASP A 125 -16.68 -18.94 20.56
CA ASP A 125 -16.73 -20.32 21.07
C ASP A 125 -17.89 -21.10 20.41
N ALA A 126 -19.07 -20.47 20.26
CA ALA A 126 -20.21 -21.08 19.58
C ALA A 126 -19.91 -21.39 18.10
N LEU A 127 -19.31 -20.45 17.37
CA LEU A 127 -18.93 -20.64 15.97
C LEU A 127 -17.91 -21.76 15.80
N ILE A 128 -16.89 -21.84 16.67
CA ILE A 128 -15.88 -22.91 16.60
C ILE A 128 -16.50 -24.28 16.91
N ASN A 129 -17.47 -24.35 17.82
CA ASN A 129 -18.16 -25.61 18.14
C ASN A 129 -19.12 -26.06 17.02
N GLU A 130 -19.82 -25.12 16.38
CA GLU A 130 -20.75 -25.41 15.28
C GLU A 130 -20.00 -25.77 13.99
N TYR A 131 -18.88 -25.08 13.74
CA TYR A 131 -18.02 -25.30 12.59
C TYR A 131 -16.62 -25.66 13.10
N PRO A 132 -16.34 -26.92 13.48
CA PRO A 132 -14.99 -27.28 13.90
C PRO A 132 -13.99 -27.15 12.74
N PRO A 133 -12.74 -26.70 13.00
CA PRO A 133 -11.71 -26.71 11.97
C PRO A 133 -11.38 -28.14 11.52
N PRO A 134 -10.78 -28.33 10.33
CA PRO A 134 -10.48 -29.67 9.80
C PRO A 134 -9.56 -30.51 10.71
N CYS A 135 -8.70 -29.85 11.49
CA CYS A 135 -7.80 -30.43 12.47
C CYS A 135 -7.60 -29.44 13.64
N GLU A 136 -7.23 -29.94 14.83
CA GLU A 136 -7.04 -29.11 16.05
C GLU A 136 -5.99 -28.00 15.88
N ASP A 137 -4.96 -28.22 15.04
CA ASP A 137 -3.89 -27.24 14.78
C ASP A 137 -4.17 -26.31 13.59
N GLU A 138 -5.31 -26.49 12.90
CA GLU A 138 -5.66 -25.71 11.71
C GLU A 138 -6.72 -24.64 12.00
N LEU A 139 -6.66 -23.55 11.24
CA LEU A 139 -7.67 -22.48 11.29
C LEU A 139 -8.75 -22.74 10.23
N HIS A 140 -9.92 -22.11 10.39
CA HIS A 140 -10.91 -22.02 9.31
C HIS A 140 -10.31 -21.41 8.05
N ALA A 141 -10.76 -21.88 6.89
CA ALA A 141 -10.28 -21.38 5.60
C ALA A 141 -10.49 -19.87 5.45
N GLU A 142 -11.62 -19.36 5.94
CA GLU A 142 -11.98 -17.94 5.94
C GLU A 142 -11.02 -17.11 6.80
N VAL A 143 -10.57 -17.64 7.93
CA VAL A 143 -9.59 -16.98 8.82
C VAL A 143 -8.23 -16.91 8.14
N TYR A 144 -7.80 -17.99 7.46
CA TYR A 144 -6.58 -17.96 6.64
C TYR A 144 -6.69 -16.96 5.48
N ALA A 145 -7.84 -16.92 4.80
CA ALA A 145 -8.07 -16.02 3.68
C ALA A 145 -8.05 -14.54 4.13
N GLU A 146 -8.69 -14.20 5.25
CA GLU A 146 -8.65 -12.84 5.81
C GLU A 146 -7.23 -12.44 6.23
N LYS A 147 -6.52 -13.33 6.93
CA LYS A 147 -5.13 -13.09 7.33
C LYS A 147 -4.23 -12.85 6.12
N ALA A 148 -4.39 -13.64 5.07
CA ALA A 148 -3.68 -13.47 3.82
C ALA A 148 -3.98 -12.13 3.16
N TRP A 149 -5.27 -11.79 3.04
CA TRP A 149 -5.71 -10.53 2.44
C TRP A 149 -5.21 -9.30 3.21
N THR A 150 -5.12 -9.38 4.53
CA THR A 150 -4.52 -8.32 5.34
C THR A 150 -3.02 -8.20 5.08
N LEU A 151 -2.28 -9.31 5.15
CA LEU A 151 -0.83 -9.33 4.98
C LEU A 151 -0.36 -8.82 3.60
N MET A 152 -1.13 -9.04 2.53
CA MET A 152 -0.76 -8.54 1.20
C MET A 152 -0.73 -7.00 1.08
N LYS A 153 -1.25 -6.25 2.06
CA LYS A 153 -1.22 -4.78 2.10
C LYS A 153 0.11 -4.21 2.65
N PHE A 154 1.00 -5.09 3.13
CA PHE A 154 2.22 -4.70 3.81
C PHE A 154 3.49 -4.97 2.99
N SER A 155 4.56 -5.43 3.64
CA SER A 155 5.90 -5.58 3.05
C SER A 155 5.95 -6.66 1.98
N LYS A 156 7.06 -6.72 1.23
CA LYS A 156 7.31 -7.79 0.26
C LYS A 156 7.21 -9.17 0.90
N ASP A 157 7.84 -9.37 2.05
CA ASP A 157 7.86 -10.68 2.73
C ASP A 157 6.48 -11.05 3.26
N GLN A 158 5.71 -10.07 3.73
CA GLN A 158 4.33 -10.28 4.15
C GLN A 158 3.42 -10.65 2.98
N LYS A 159 3.66 -10.11 1.77
CA LYS A 159 2.94 -10.54 0.55
C LYS A 159 3.26 -11.98 0.15
N LEU A 160 4.51 -12.43 0.30
CA LEU A 160 4.86 -13.84 0.06
C LEU A 160 4.15 -14.74 1.09
N LEU A 161 4.20 -14.35 2.37
CA LEU A 161 3.48 -15.06 3.44
C LEU A 161 1.95 -15.07 3.21
N ALA A 162 1.38 -13.99 2.67
CA ALA A 162 -0.02 -13.94 2.27
C ALA A 162 -0.34 -15.00 1.21
N ALA A 163 0.52 -15.17 0.20
CA ALA A 163 0.33 -16.19 -0.83
C ALA A 163 0.31 -17.61 -0.23
N ASP A 164 1.12 -17.88 0.79
CA ASP A 164 1.12 -19.15 1.51
C ASP A 164 -0.16 -19.36 2.31
N TYR A 165 -0.66 -18.34 3.01
CA TYR A 165 -1.92 -18.44 3.74
C TYR A 165 -3.13 -18.64 2.80
N PHE A 166 -3.18 -17.94 1.66
CA PHE A 166 -4.19 -18.24 0.64
C PHE A 166 -4.08 -19.67 0.13
N GLN A 167 -2.85 -20.18 -0.07
CA GLN A 167 -2.67 -21.57 -0.50
C GLN A 167 -3.20 -22.57 0.53
N ARG A 168 -3.08 -22.29 1.84
CA ARG A 168 -3.68 -23.12 2.90
C ARG A 168 -5.21 -23.07 2.84
N ALA A 169 -5.79 -21.88 2.72
CA ALA A 169 -7.24 -21.71 2.57
C ALA A 169 -7.78 -22.48 1.35
N LEU A 170 -7.09 -22.40 0.21
CA LEU A 170 -7.46 -23.09 -1.03
C LEU A 170 -7.33 -24.61 -0.99
N ARG A 171 -6.52 -25.18 -0.09
CA ARG A 171 -6.50 -26.65 0.11
C ARG A 171 -7.79 -27.14 0.76
N MET A 172 -8.43 -26.28 1.55
CA MET A 172 -9.68 -26.57 2.24
C MET A 172 -10.90 -26.25 1.37
N GLN A 173 -10.86 -25.13 0.64
CA GLN A 173 -11.92 -24.70 -0.28
C GLN A 173 -11.32 -24.29 -1.63
N PRO A 174 -11.09 -25.25 -2.56
CA PRO A 174 -10.40 -24.98 -3.82
C PRO A 174 -11.20 -24.12 -4.80
N ASP A 175 -12.52 -24.11 -4.70
CA ASP A 175 -13.41 -23.43 -5.66
C ASP A 175 -13.51 -21.91 -5.46
N MET A 176 -12.83 -21.36 -4.45
CA MET A 176 -12.86 -19.94 -4.12
C MET A 176 -12.00 -19.11 -5.11
N VAL A 177 -12.60 -18.72 -6.23
CA VAL A 177 -11.96 -17.95 -7.32
C VAL A 177 -11.29 -16.68 -6.79
N GLU A 178 -11.93 -15.93 -5.91
CA GLU A 178 -11.40 -14.66 -5.41
C GLU A 178 -10.14 -14.86 -4.55
N TRP A 179 -10.02 -16.01 -3.88
CA TRP A 179 -8.84 -16.38 -3.11
C TRP A 179 -7.68 -16.79 -4.04
N GLN A 180 -7.99 -17.52 -5.12
CA GLN A 180 -7.00 -17.84 -6.16
C GLN A 180 -6.44 -16.58 -6.79
N THR A 181 -7.31 -15.65 -7.21
CA THR A 181 -6.91 -14.37 -7.79
C THR A 181 -6.08 -13.55 -6.81
N SER A 182 -6.52 -13.44 -5.54
CA SER A 182 -5.81 -12.66 -4.52
C SER A 182 -4.43 -13.24 -4.21
N ARG A 183 -4.29 -14.57 -4.19
CA ARG A 183 -3.00 -15.25 -4.05
C ARG A 183 -2.04 -14.88 -5.18
N VAL A 184 -2.51 -14.91 -6.42
CA VAL A 184 -1.69 -14.56 -7.59
C VAL A 184 -1.31 -13.08 -7.56
N ILE A 185 -2.24 -12.18 -7.23
CA ILE A 185 -1.94 -10.75 -7.07
C ILE A 185 -0.86 -10.54 -5.98
N ALA A 186 -0.91 -11.27 -4.87
CA ALA A 186 0.10 -11.19 -3.82
C ALA A 186 1.49 -11.61 -4.32
N LEU A 187 1.58 -12.74 -5.04
CA LEU A 187 2.83 -13.23 -5.65
C LEU A 187 3.40 -12.22 -6.66
N VAL A 188 2.57 -11.72 -7.56
CA VAL A 188 2.98 -10.71 -8.56
C VAL A 188 3.47 -9.46 -7.86
N SER A 189 2.70 -8.94 -6.90
CA SER A 189 3.03 -7.71 -6.18
C SER A 189 4.28 -7.81 -5.29
N ALA A 190 4.68 -9.03 -4.90
CA ALA A 190 5.93 -9.28 -4.18
C ALA A 190 7.15 -9.33 -5.11
N ASN A 191 6.96 -9.80 -6.35
CA ASN A 191 8.01 -9.99 -7.34
C ASN A 191 8.13 -8.86 -8.36
N GLN A 192 7.15 -7.95 -8.40
CA GLN A 192 7.13 -6.83 -9.34
C GLN A 192 8.29 -5.86 -9.07
N GLN A 193 9.33 -5.94 -9.89
CA GLN A 193 10.39 -4.95 -10.02
C GLN A 193 10.34 -4.39 -11.44
N ARG A 194 10.51 -3.07 -11.60
CA ARG A 194 10.32 -2.38 -12.89
C ARG A 194 11.17 -2.94 -14.03
N ASP A 195 12.34 -3.47 -13.72
CA ASP A 195 13.36 -3.87 -14.69
C ASP A 195 13.63 -5.38 -14.69
N LYS A 196 12.78 -6.19 -14.03
CA LYS A 196 12.93 -7.65 -14.02
C LYS A 196 11.68 -8.33 -14.52
N LEU A 197 11.89 -9.25 -15.46
CA LEU A 197 10.86 -10.16 -15.93
C LEU A 197 10.34 -11.01 -14.78
N LEU A 198 9.02 -11.21 -14.73
CA LEU A 198 8.43 -12.20 -13.86
C LEU A 198 8.82 -13.61 -14.30
N GLU A 199 9.01 -14.49 -13.31
CA GLU A 199 9.27 -15.91 -13.51
C GLU A 199 8.12 -16.57 -14.30
N ASP A 200 8.47 -17.55 -15.14
CA ASP A 200 7.50 -18.24 -16.01
C ASP A 200 6.37 -18.92 -15.24
N ASP A 201 6.69 -19.51 -14.08
CA ASP A 201 5.69 -20.13 -13.19
C ASP A 201 4.67 -19.11 -12.65
N ILE A 202 5.11 -17.89 -12.31
CA ILE A 202 4.20 -16.82 -11.87
C ILE A 202 3.32 -16.37 -13.04
N MET A 203 3.89 -16.26 -14.24
CA MET A 203 3.16 -15.85 -15.44
C MET A 203 2.08 -16.86 -15.85
N GLU A 204 2.36 -18.15 -15.75
CA GLU A 204 1.35 -19.18 -15.99
C GLU A 204 0.23 -19.10 -14.96
N LYS A 205 0.57 -18.92 -13.67
CA LYS A 205 -0.43 -18.71 -12.61
C LYS A 205 -1.30 -17.47 -12.86
N MET A 206 -0.73 -16.37 -13.36
CA MET A 206 -1.48 -15.18 -13.76
C MET A 206 -2.45 -15.46 -14.89
N LYS A 207 -2.01 -16.17 -15.93
CA LYS A 207 -2.85 -16.53 -17.06
C LYS A 207 -4.05 -17.36 -16.59
N ILE A 208 -3.80 -18.43 -15.84
CA ILE A 208 -4.82 -19.32 -15.28
C ILE A 208 -5.80 -18.53 -14.43
N ALA A 209 -5.33 -17.73 -13.47
CA ALA A 209 -6.22 -16.98 -12.58
C ALA A 209 -7.07 -15.93 -13.34
N LYS A 210 -6.50 -15.27 -14.36
CA LYS A 210 -7.23 -14.32 -15.22
C LYS A 210 -8.32 -15.01 -16.02
N ASP A 211 -8.09 -16.24 -16.47
CA ASP A 211 -9.07 -17.00 -17.25
C ASP A 211 -10.20 -17.54 -16.35
N HIS A 212 -9.91 -17.83 -15.07
CA HIS A 212 -10.92 -18.21 -14.07
C HIS A 212 -11.70 -17.02 -13.49
N ASP A 213 -11.11 -15.82 -13.47
CA ASP A 213 -11.69 -14.58 -12.92
C ASP A 213 -11.67 -13.45 -13.97
N PRO A 214 -12.43 -13.57 -15.07
CA PRO A 214 -12.36 -12.65 -16.20
C PRO A 214 -12.87 -11.23 -15.88
N GLU A 215 -13.62 -11.06 -14.79
CA GLU A 215 -14.11 -9.76 -14.32
C GLU A 215 -13.12 -9.04 -13.39
N ASN A 216 -12.03 -9.70 -13.01
CA ASN A 216 -10.95 -9.06 -12.26
C ASN A 216 -10.05 -8.23 -13.17
N LEU A 217 -10.53 -7.02 -13.49
CA LEU A 217 -9.83 -6.08 -14.36
C LEU A 217 -8.47 -5.65 -13.80
N TYR A 218 -8.28 -5.71 -12.47
CA TYR A 218 -7.00 -5.45 -11.84
C TYR A 218 -5.96 -6.51 -12.21
N LEU A 219 -6.29 -7.80 -12.10
CA LEU A 219 -5.41 -8.88 -12.53
C LEU A 219 -5.17 -8.83 -14.05
N ALA A 220 -6.20 -8.53 -14.84
CA ALA A 220 -6.05 -8.37 -16.28
C ALA A 220 -5.03 -7.28 -16.65
N ALA A 221 -5.07 -6.13 -15.97
CA ALA A 221 -4.11 -5.03 -16.18
C ALA A 221 -2.68 -5.43 -15.81
N LEU A 222 -2.50 -6.17 -14.70
CA LEU A 222 -1.18 -6.69 -14.30
C LEU A 222 -0.65 -7.72 -15.31
N TYR A 223 -1.51 -8.59 -15.82
CA TYR A 223 -1.14 -9.59 -16.82
C TYR A 223 -0.67 -8.94 -18.12
N LEU A 224 -1.41 -7.95 -18.64
CA LEU A 224 -1.00 -7.19 -19.82
C LEU A 224 0.32 -6.45 -19.60
N GLU A 225 0.55 -5.88 -18.41
CA GLU A 225 1.83 -5.26 -18.06
C GLU A 225 2.99 -6.27 -18.13
N ALA A 226 2.79 -7.48 -17.62
CA ALA A 226 3.82 -8.50 -17.65
C ALA A 226 4.07 -9.06 -19.07
N CYS A 227 3.04 -9.20 -19.90
CA CYS A 227 3.16 -9.51 -21.32
C CYS A 227 3.97 -8.41 -22.06
N ALA A 228 3.68 -7.14 -21.79
CA ALA A 228 4.39 -6.01 -22.39
C ALA A 228 5.88 -5.98 -22.02
N GLN A 229 6.23 -6.35 -20.79
CA GLN A 229 7.63 -6.49 -20.35
C GLN A 229 8.39 -7.57 -21.14
N ARG A 230 7.68 -8.59 -21.65
CA ARG A 230 8.22 -9.64 -22.52
C ARG A 230 8.26 -9.26 -24.01
N GLY A 231 7.82 -8.05 -24.34
CA GLY A 231 7.79 -7.55 -25.72
C GLY A 231 6.57 -7.99 -26.52
N GLU A 232 5.54 -8.53 -25.86
CA GLU A 232 4.26 -8.84 -26.52
C GLU A 232 3.52 -7.55 -26.91
N LYS A 233 2.79 -7.59 -28.04
CA LYS A 233 1.94 -6.48 -28.47
C LYS A 233 0.63 -6.54 -27.69
N ILE A 234 0.37 -5.51 -26.88
CA ILE A 234 -0.78 -5.47 -25.96
C ILE A 234 -1.73 -4.30 -26.20
N VAL A 235 -1.51 -3.52 -27.26
CA VAL A 235 -2.15 -2.19 -27.43
C VAL A 235 -3.67 -2.33 -27.57
N ASP A 236 -4.12 -3.30 -28.37
CA ASP A 236 -5.55 -3.49 -28.62
C ASP A 236 -6.25 -4.05 -27.38
N GLU A 237 -5.66 -5.04 -26.72
CA GLU A 237 -6.17 -5.59 -25.45
C GLU A 237 -6.20 -4.54 -24.33
N ALA A 238 -5.20 -3.67 -24.27
CA ALA A 238 -5.15 -2.59 -23.28
C ALA A 238 -6.21 -1.51 -23.52
N ARG A 239 -6.61 -1.26 -24.77
CA ARG A 239 -7.70 -0.33 -25.12
C ARG A 239 -9.07 -0.95 -24.83
N GLU A 240 -9.24 -2.23 -25.09
CA GLU A 240 -10.44 -2.97 -24.67
C GLU A 240 -10.57 -2.96 -23.15
N LEU A 241 -9.49 -3.27 -22.43
CA LEU A 241 -9.46 -3.24 -20.98
C LEU A 241 -9.77 -1.85 -20.43
N ALA A 242 -9.23 -0.79 -21.04
CA ALA A 242 -9.56 0.59 -20.66
C ALA A 242 -11.06 0.89 -20.76
N THR A 243 -11.70 0.44 -21.84
CA THR A 243 -13.15 0.58 -22.02
C THR A 243 -13.93 -0.14 -20.90
N ARG A 244 -13.48 -1.33 -20.49
CA ARG A 244 -14.11 -2.09 -19.39
C ARG A 244 -13.90 -1.41 -18.03
N VAL A 245 -12.68 -0.97 -17.73
CA VAL A 245 -12.33 -0.31 -16.46
C VAL A 245 -13.15 0.97 -16.27
N LEU A 246 -13.35 1.77 -17.32
CA LEU A 246 -14.10 3.03 -17.24
C LEU A 246 -15.63 2.87 -17.29
N ARG A 247 -16.16 1.67 -17.50
CA ARG A 247 -17.61 1.37 -17.38
C ARG A 247 -18.01 1.03 -15.95
N ASN A 248 -17.09 0.45 -15.20
CA ASN A 248 -17.31 0.10 -13.80
C ASN A 248 -16.99 1.31 -12.91
N PRO A 249 -17.59 1.37 -11.71
CA PRO A 249 -17.20 2.38 -10.75
C PRO A 249 -15.69 2.34 -10.47
N VAL A 250 -15.05 3.50 -10.54
CA VAL A 250 -13.59 3.57 -10.47
C VAL A 250 -13.12 3.62 -9.01
N SER A 251 -12.39 2.58 -8.62
CA SER A 251 -11.73 2.47 -7.32
C SER A 251 -10.28 1.96 -7.46
N SER A 252 -9.56 1.84 -6.35
CA SER A 252 -8.23 1.21 -6.36
C SER A 252 -8.28 -0.27 -6.77
N TYR A 253 -9.45 -0.92 -6.69
CA TYR A 253 -9.69 -2.31 -7.13
C TYR A 253 -10.14 -2.43 -8.58
N SER A 254 -10.58 -1.35 -9.22
CA SER A 254 -11.02 -1.36 -10.62
C SER A 254 -9.94 -1.71 -11.64
N GLY A 255 -8.65 -1.68 -11.26
CA GLY A 255 -7.53 -1.86 -12.18
C GLY A 255 -7.05 -0.59 -12.87
N ILE A 256 -7.64 0.58 -12.59
CA ILE A 256 -7.23 1.84 -13.23
C ILE A 256 -5.77 2.21 -12.99
N ALA A 257 -5.26 1.98 -11.78
CA ALA A 257 -3.88 2.32 -11.42
C ALA A 257 -2.83 1.46 -12.18
N PRO A 258 -2.93 0.11 -12.21
CA PRO A 258 -2.05 -0.71 -13.04
C PRO A 258 -2.26 -0.44 -14.54
N LEU A 259 -3.48 -0.21 -15.01
CA LEU A 259 -3.75 0.11 -16.41
C LEU A 259 -3.03 1.40 -16.84
N LEU A 260 -3.18 2.49 -16.10
CA LEU A 260 -2.47 3.74 -16.40
C LEU A 260 -0.95 3.58 -16.30
N ARG A 261 -0.45 2.66 -15.47
CA ARG A 261 0.98 2.33 -15.44
C ARG A 261 1.41 1.61 -16.72
N LEU A 262 0.65 0.60 -17.17
CA LEU A 262 0.87 -0.07 -18.45
C LEU A 262 0.95 0.95 -19.59
N TYR A 263 -0.01 1.86 -19.70
CA TYR A 263 0.00 2.88 -20.76
C TYR A 263 1.26 3.76 -20.71
N ARG A 264 1.61 4.30 -19.53
CA ARG A 264 2.78 5.20 -19.39
C ARG A 264 4.12 4.54 -19.73
N VAL A 265 4.24 3.24 -19.45
CA VAL A 265 5.51 2.50 -19.58
C VAL A 265 5.63 1.85 -20.96
N HIS A 266 4.55 1.26 -21.48
CA HIS A 266 4.61 0.37 -22.65
C HIS A 266 3.82 0.85 -23.88
N ILE A 267 2.96 1.87 -23.76
CA ILE A 267 2.13 2.36 -24.89
C ILE A 267 2.49 3.81 -25.21
N SER A 268 1.91 4.76 -24.47
CA SER A 268 2.12 6.19 -24.67
C SER A 268 1.81 6.94 -23.37
N LYS A 269 2.70 7.88 -23.02
CA LYS A 269 2.48 8.77 -21.87
C LYS A 269 1.37 9.77 -22.12
N ASP A 270 1.16 10.16 -23.38
CA ASP A 270 0.08 11.06 -23.78
C ASP A 270 -1.26 10.33 -23.73
N GLU A 271 -1.37 9.11 -24.28
CA GLU A 271 -2.60 8.30 -24.16
C GLU A 271 -2.92 7.98 -22.68
N ALA A 272 -1.89 7.82 -21.83
CA ALA A 272 -2.11 7.65 -20.40
C ALA A 272 -2.68 8.91 -19.70
N ILE A 273 -2.38 10.11 -20.20
CA ILE A 273 -2.98 11.35 -19.70
C ILE A 273 -4.41 11.45 -20.18
N ASP A 274 -4.65 11.22 -21.48
CA ASP A 274 -5.99 11.29 -22.07
C ASP A 274 -6.94 10.32 -21.36
N LEU A 275 -6.50 9.06 -21.14
CA LEU A 275 -7.27 8.06 -20.41
C LEU A 275 -7.52 8.46 -18.95
N ALA A 276 -6.56 9.09 -18.28
CA ALA A 276 -6.72 9.51 -16.90
C ALA A 276 -7.64 10.74 -16.76
N GLU A 277 -7.59 11.68 -17.69
CA GLU A 277 -8.49 12.84 -17.73
C GLU A 277 -9.92 12.40 -18.11
N GLU A 278 -10.10 11.49 -19.08
CA GLU A 278 -11.41 10.91 -19.40
C GLU A 278 -12.03 10.25 -18.16
N ALA A 279 -11.25 9.45 -17.42
CA ALA A 279 -11.73 8.83 -16.18
C ALA A 279 -12.15 9.88 -15.15
N LEU A 280 -11.36 10.95 -15.00
CA LEU A 280 -11.61 12.02 -14.05
C LEU A 280 -12.81 12.89 -14.44
N GLU A 281 -13.07 13.09 -15.73
CA GLU A 281 -14.27 13.76 -16.23
C GLU A 281 -15.54 12.98 -15.89
N ARG A 282 -15.50 11.64 -16.00
CA ARG A 282 -16.63 10.78 -15.60
C ARG A 282 -16.85 10.74 -14.09
N HIS A 283 -15.77 10.80 -13.32
CA HIS A 283 -15.80 10.63 -11.87
C HIS A 283 -14.95 11.69 -11.14
N PRO A 284 -15.36 12.97 -11.15
CA PRO A 284 -14.55 14.09 -10.66
C PRO A 284 -14.29 14.05 -9.15
N ASP A 285 -15.17 13.38 -8.38
CA ASP A 285 -15.08 13.28 -6.93
C ASP A 285 -14.13 12.17 -6.44
N VAL A 286 -13.71 11.26 -7.34
CA VAL A 286 -12.81 10.16 -6.99
C VAL A 286 -11.38 10.69 -6.83
N ARG A 287 -10.97 10.90 -5.58
CA ARG A 287 -9.63 11.43 -5.26
C ARG A 287 -8.47 10.58 -5.81
N LEU A 288 -8.65 9.26 -5.93
CA LEU A 288 -7.66 8.36 -6.53
C LEU A 288 -7.37 8.74 -7.99
N LEU A 289 -8.38 9.13 -8.75
CA LEU A 289 -8.22 9.51 -10.15
C LEU A 289 -7.41 10.79 -10.30
N LYS A 290 -7.60 11.76 -9.40
CA LYS A 290 -6.75 12.97 -9.34
C LYS A 290 -5.29 12.61 -9.10
N ARG A 291 -5.03 11.66 -8.19
CA ARG A 291 -3.68 11.14 -7.93
C ARG A 291 -3.11 10.40 -9.14
N CYS A 292 -3.91 9.57 -9.81
CA CYS A 292 -3.52 8.86 -11.02
C CYS A 292 -3.18 9.82 -12.17
N ALA A 293 -4.03 10.80 -12.46
CA ALA A 293 -3.81 11.84 -13.46
C ALA A 293 -2.54 12.65 -13.15
N ALA A 294 -2.36 13.10 -11.90
CA ALA A 294 -1.15 13.80 -11.46
C ALA A 294 0.13 12.98 -11.75
N ILE A 295 0.10 11.67 -11.47
CA ILE A 295 1.22 10.77 -11.78
C ILE A 295 1.46 10.66 -13.29
N CYS A 296 0.41 10.60 -14.13
CA CYS A 296 0.55 10.60 -15.58
C CYS A 296 1.26 11.87 -16.08
N TYR A 297 0.83 13.05 -15.62
CA TYR A 297 1.49 14.31 -15.95
C TYR A 297 2.95 14.35 -15.50
N LYS A 298 3.26 13.88 -14.27
CA LYS A 298 4.66 13.82 -13.79
C LYS A 298 5.55 13.05 -14.77
N TRP A 299 5.15 11.85 -15.18
CA TRP A 299 5.96 11.02 -16.06
C TRP A 299 6.12 11.63 -17.45
N ARG A 300 5.10 12.36 -17.93
CA ARG A 300 5.18 13.11 -19.19
C ARG A 300 6.09 14.33 -19.10
N ILE A 301 6.08 15.05 -17.98
CA ILE A 301 6.97 16.20 -17.74
C ILE A 301 8.42 15.75 -17.65
N TYR A 302 8.69 14.65 -16.94
CA TYR A 302 10.05 14.13 -16.78
C TYR A 302 10.58 13.40 -18.01
N SER A 303 9.71 13.03 -18.96
CA SER A 303 10.19 12.49 -20.22
C SER A 303 10.79 13.61 -21.06
N LYS A 304 12.07 13.43 -21.45
CA LYS A 304 12.74 14.25 -22.48
C LYS A 304 12.17 13.90 -23.86
N SER A 305 10.88 14.20 -24.07
CA SER A 305 10.24 14.05 -25.37
C SER A 305 10.72 15.18 -26.29
N ASP A 306 10.81 14.89 -27.60
CA ASP A 306 11.16 15.87 -28.63
C ASP A 306 10.09 16.98 -28.77
N SER A 307 8.87 16.74 -28.26
CA SER A 307 7.79 17.73 -28.26
C SER A 307 7.87 18.66 -27.04
N PRO A 308 7.84 20.00 -27.24
CA PRO A 308 7.76 20.95 -26.13
C PRO A 308 6.53 20.68 -25.28
N LEU A 309 6.71 20.63 -23.96
CA LEU A 309 5.59 20.55 -23.01
C LEU A 309 4.79 21.85 -23.04
N GLU A 310 3.51 21.74 -23.39
CA GLU A 310 2.60 22.88 -23.38
C GLU A 310 2.45 23.48 -21.97
N HIS A 311 2.43 24.81 -21.88
CA HIS A 311 2.22 25.51 -20.61
C HIS A 311 0.88 25.14 -19.93
N SER A 312 -0.15 24.83 -20.71
CA SER A 312 -1.46 24.34 -20.25
C SER A 312 -1.32 23.05 -19.45
N ARG A 313 -0.57 22.07 -19.95
CA ARG A 313 -0.36 20.76 -19.32
C ARG A 313 0.43 20.88 -18.02
N VAL A 314 1.45 21.74 -17.99
CA VAL A 314 2.21 22.03 -16.76
C VAL A 314 1.31 22.70 -15.71
N ALA A 315 0.47 23.66 -16.11
CA ALA A 315 -0.48 24.30 -15.20
C ALA A 315 -1.51 23.29 -14.64
N ARG A 316 -2.02 22.40 -15.50
CA ARG A 316 -2.94 21.32 -15.10
C ARG A 316 -2.28 20.36 -14.11
N ALA A 317 -1.04 19.95 -14.37
CA ALA A 317 -0.26 19.12 -13.45
C ALA A 317 -0.09 19.78 -12.08
N ILE A 318 0.28 21.06 -12.03
CA ILE A 318 0.42 21.82 -10.78
C ILE A 318 -0.90 21.87 -10.01
N SER A 319 -2.03 22.10 -10.70
CA SER A 319 -3.36 22.11 -10.07
C SER A 319 -3.69 20.77 -9.44
N LEU A 320 -3.54 19.69 -10.20
CA LEU A 320 -3.81 18.33 -9.73
C LEU A 320 -2.93 17.96 -8.53
N TYR A 321 -1.65 18.30 -8.57
CA TYR A 321 -0.74 18.03 -7.44
C TYR A 321 -1.15 18.78 -6.17
N LYS A 322 -1.59 20.04 -6.27
CA LYS A 322 -2.11 20.79 -5.12
C LYS A 322 -3.37 20.15 -4.54
N GLU A 323 -4.31 19.75 -5.40
CA GLU A 323 -5.53 19.05 -4.98
C GLU A 323 -5.18 17.73 -4.28
N VAL A 324 -4.29 16.92 -4.85
CA VAL A 324 -3.86 15.65 -4.27
C VAL A 324 -3.17 15.86 -2.92
N ILE A 325 -2.31 16.87 -2.78
CA ILE A 325 -1.67 17.18 -1.49
C ILE A 325 -2.73 17.51 -0.42
N SER A 326 -3.78 18.25 -0.79
CA SER A 326 -4.90 18.55 0.11
C SER A 326 -5.73 17.32 0.47
N LEU A 327 -5.94 16.40 -0.47
CA LEU A 327 -6.74 15.19 -0.28
C LEU A 327 -5.99 14.10 0.51
N TYR A 328 -4.65 14.12 0.48
CA TYR A 328 -3.79 13.14 1.14
C TYR A 328 -2.81 13.77 2.13
N PRO A 329 -3.28 14.53 3.15
CA PRO A 329 -2.40 15.37 3.99
C PRO A 329 -1.27 14.58 4.65
N HIS A 330 -1.57 13.38 5.16
CA HIS A 330 -0.62 12.54 5.90
C HIS A 330 0.38 11.76 5.05
N THR A 331 0.20 11.67 3.73
CA THR A 331 1.12 10.95 2.81
C THR A 331 1.58 11.82 1.64
N SER A 332 1.39 13.13 1.77
CA SER A 332 1.63 14.10 0.68
C SER A 332 3.09 14.43 0.43
N LEU A 333 4.03 14.08 1.31
CA LEU A 333 5.46 14.48 1.21
C LEU A 333 6.06 14.19 -0.17
N LYS A 334 5.88 12.98 -0.69
CA LYS A 334 6.38 12.61 -2.04
C LYS A 334 5.72 13.42 -3.15
N MET A 335 4.45 13.80 -2.97
CA MET A 335 3.72 14.63 -3.93
C MET A 335 4.18 16.09 -3.87
N GLN A 336 4.49 16.61 -2.68
CA GLN A 336 5.10 17.94 -2.50
C GLN A 336 6.48 18.02 -3.15
N ILE A 337 7.33 17.00 -2.97
CA ILE A 337 8.64 16.92 -3.65
C ILE A 337 8.50 16.92 -5.17
N VAL A 338 7.51 16.18 -5.70
CA VAL A 338 7.24 16.20 -7.14
C VAL A 338 6.74 17.57 -7.59
N LEU A 339 5.84 18.21 -6.83
CA LEU A 339 5.36 19.55 -7.14
C LEU A 339 6.49 20.58 -7.18
N ALA A 340 7.45 20.51 -6.25
CA ALA A 340 8.65 21.35 -6.26
C ALA A 340 9.46 21.13 -7.54
N SER A 341 9.64 19.87 -7.93
CA SER A 341 10.35 19.51 -9.16
C SER A 341 9.63 20.02 -10.41
N ILE A 342 8.30 19.94 -10.48
CA ILE A 342 7.51 20.50 -11.58
C ILE A 342 7.66 22.02 -11.66
N TYR A 343 7.69 22.72 -10.52
CA TYR A 343 7.94 24.16 -10.52
C TYR A 343 9.31 24.50 -11.13
N GLU A 344 10.33 23.72 -10.82
CA GLU A 344 11.69 23.89 -11.38
C GLU A 344 11.72 23.68 -12.90
N GLU A 345 11.13 22.59 -13.40
CA GLU A 345 11.01 22.33 -14.84
C GLU A 345 10.22 23.43 -15.58
N SER A 346 9.38 24.17 -14.86
CA SER A 346 8.58 25.29 -15.40
C SER A 346 9.22 26.67 -15.22
N ASN A 347 10.51 26.74 -14.86
CA ASN A 347 11.24 27.97 -14.54
C ASN A 347 10.64 28.80 -13.39
N ARG A 348 9.97 28.16 -12.43
CA ARG A 348 9.36 28.79 -11.24
C ARG A 348 10.16 28.46 -9.97
N GLN A 349 11.45 28.72 -10.02
CA GLN A 349 12.44 28.38 -8.99
C GLN A 349 12.06 28.85 -7.58
N GLU A 350 11.59 30.09 -7.45
CA GLU A 350 11.20 30.66 -6.14
C GLU A 350 10.10 29.84 -5.44
N LYS A 351 9.14 29.29 -6.22
CA LYS A 351 8.06 28.47 -5.68
C LYS A 351 8.54 27.10 -5.22
N ALA A 352 9.51 26.53 -5.93
CA ALA A 352 10.13 25.28 -5.53
C ALA A 352 10.97 25.44 -4.24
N ASP A 353 11.78 26.51 -4.18
CA ASP A 353 12.56 26.84 -2.98
C ASP A 353 11.67 27.08 -1.77
N GLN A 354 10.55 27.78 -1.96
CA GLN A 354 9.56 27.99 -0.91
C GLN A 354 8.99 26.65 -0.39
N LEU A 355 8.60 25.75 -1.30
CA LEU A 355 8.03 24.46 -0.93
C LEU A 355 9.05 23.57 -0.21
N TYR A 356 10.32 23.57 -0.64
CA TYR A 356 11.39 22.86 0.08
C TYR A 356 11.64 23.44 1.47
N LYS A 357 11.63 24.77 1.64
CA LYS A 357 11.76 25.41 2.96
C LYS A 357 10.64 24.99 3.90
N GLU A 358 9.39 25.00 3.43
CA GLU A 358 8.23 24.56 4.20
C GLU A 358 8.35 23.10 4.63
N MET A 359 8.75 22.21 3.70
CA MET A 359 8.98 20.79 4.02
C MET A 359 10.12 20.59 5.03
N LEU A 360 11.21 21.37 4.93
CA LEU A 360 12.36 21.26 5.84
C LEU A 360 12.06 21.73 7.27
N MET A 361 11.05 22.59 7.44
CA MET A 361 10.57 23.05 8.75
C MET A 361 9.47 22.13 9.33
N SER A 362 8.95 21.20 8.53
CA SER A 362 7.87 20.31 8.95
C SER A 362 8.37 19.22 9.89
N ASP A 363 7.53 18.81 10.84
CA ASP A 363 7.84 17.67 11.71
C ASP A 363 7.58 16.35 10.98
N LEU A 364 8.66 15.78 10.47
CA LEU A 364 8.67 14.51 9.74
C LEU A 364 9.26 13.40 10.62
N ASP A 365 8.73 12.20 10.45
CA ASP A 365 9.31 10.98 11.02
C ASP A 365 10.69 10.68 10.40
N PRO A 366 11.47 9.74 10.97
CA PRO A 366 12.80 9.43 10.46
C PRO A 366 12.83 9.08 8.96
N GLU A 367 11.87 8.28 8.48
CA GLU A 367 11.78 7.91 7.06
C GLU A 367 11.47 9.15 6.20
N GLY A 368 10.49 9.97 6.58
CA GLY A 368 10.14 11.21 5.88
C GLY A 368 11.29 12.21 5.80
N LYS A 369 12.07 12.37 6.88
CA LYS A 369 13.30 13.18 6.87
C LYS A 369 14.32 12.66 5.87
N GLN A 370 14.55 11.34 5.83
CA GLN A 370 15.45 10.74 4.84
C GLN A 370 14.99 10.93 3.41
N VAL A 371 13.68 10.76 3.14
CA VAL A 371 13.07 11.02 1.82
C VAL A 371 13.31 12.46 1.38
N LEU A 372 13.03 13.42 2.27
CA LEU A 372 13.17 14.85 1.99
C LEU A 372 14.63 15.23 1.73
N TYR A 373 15.54 14.85 2.64
CA TYR A 373 16.96 15.19 2.52
C TYR A 373 17.60 14.54 1.28
N ASN A 374 17.31 13.28 1.00
CA ASN A 374 17.80 12.61 -0.21
C ASN A 374 17.32 13.31 -1.49
N SER A 375 16.02 13.64 -1.54
CA SER A 375 15.40 14.28 -2.70
C SER A 375 15.90 15.71 -2.89
N TYR A 376 16.04 16.46 -1.80
CA TYR A 376 16.53 17.84 -1.84
C TYR A 376 18.02 17.90 -2.19
N GLY A 377 18.85 16.98 -1.66
CA GLY A 377 20.25 16.84 -2.07
C GLY A 377 20.39 16.61 -3.58
N LYS A 378 19.62 15.65 -4.12
CA LYS A 378 19.52 15.42 -5.58
C LYS A 378 19.12 16.69 -6.34
N HIS A 379 18.07 17.37 -5.88
CA HIS A 379 17.57 18.58 -6.50
C HIS A 379 18.63 19.69 -6.56
N ILE A 380 19.30 19.98 -5.44
CA ILE A 380 20.36 21.00 -5.34
C ILE A 380 21.53 20.67 -6.28
N PHE A 381 21.91 19.39 -6.36
CA PHE A 381 22.98 18.95 -7.24
C PHE A 381 22.67 19.20 -8.72
N PHE A 382 21.54 18.69 -9.20
CA PHE A 382 21.20 18.74 -10.63
C PHE A 382 20.79 20.13 -11.10
N ASN A 383 19.99 20.85 -10.32
CA ASN A 383 19.36 22.09 -10.78
C ASN A 383 20.17 23.33 -10.39
N ARG A 384 20.83 23.31 -9.23
CA ARG A 384 21.57 24.48 -8.70
C ARG A 384 23.08 24.36 -8.83
N LYS A 385 23.60 23.18 -9.20
CA LYS A 385 25.03 22.89 -9.32
C LYS A 385 25.84 23.19 -8.04
N ARG A 386 25.18 23.13 -6.87
CA ARG A 386 25.81 23.39 -5.56
C ARG A 386 26.22 22.07 -4.90
N SER A 387 27.39 21.57 -5.30
CA SER A 387 27.89 20.25 -4.88
C SER A 387 28.01 20.09 -3.36
N GLN A 388 28.60 21.06 -2.66
CA GLN A 388 28.78 21.00 -1.20
C GLN A 388 27.45 20.94 -0.43
N GLN A 389 26.47 21.72 -0.84
CA GLN A 389 25.15 21.73 -0.20
C GLN A 389 24.40 20.42 -0.46
N SER A 390 24.57 19.80 -1.64
CA SER A 390 24.05 18.46 -1.91
C SER A 390 24.69 17.42 -0.98
N ILE A 391 26.00 17.45 -0.78
CA ILE A 391 26.73 16.53 0.11
C ILE A 391 26.17 16.65 1.53
N TYR A 392 26.00 17.87 2.04
CA TYR A 392 25.43 18.13 3.35
C TYR A 392 24.05 17.46 3.56
N TYR A 393 23.15 17.57 2.59
CA TYR A 393 21.83 16.91 2.71
C TYR A 393 21.90 15.39 2.60
N HIS A 394 22.82 14.84 1.80
CA HIS A 394 23.05 13.39 1.80
C HIS A 394 23.60 12.89 3.15
N MET A 395 24.50 13.64 3.80
CA MET A 395 24.97 13.32 5.16
C MET A 395 23.83 13.39 6.17
N LYS A 396 22.96 14.42 6.09
CA LYS A 396 21.76 14.51 6.93
C LYS A 396 20.78 13.34 6.75
N ALA A 397 20.67 12.78 5.56
CA ALA A 397 19.89 11.57 5.34
C ALA A 397 20.58 10.33 5.93
N ALA A 398 21.90 10.21 5.74
CA ALA A 398 22.70 9.06 6.17
C ALA A 398 22.81 8.91 7.69
N VAL A 399 22.91 10.03 8.42
CA VAL A 399 23.09 10.05 9.88
C VAL A 399 21.85 9.56 10.64
N ILE A 400 20.67 9.61 10.04
CA ILE A 400 19.45 9.09 10.67
C ILE A 400 19.53 7.55 10.69
N PRO A 401 19.51 6.90 11.87
CA PRO A 401 19.70 5.45 12.00
C PRO A 401 18.39 4.69 11.70
N HIS A 402 17.79 4.96 10.54
CA HIS A 402 16.60 4.28 10.06
C HIS A 402 16.91 3.59 8.73
N HIS A 403 16.68 2.28 8.65
CA HIS A 403 16.96 1.52 7.44
C HIS A 403 15.90 1.82 6.36
N SER A 404 16.27 2.64 5.38
CA SER A 404 15.41 2.93 4.22
C SER A 404 16.23 2.95 2.92
N PRO A 405 15.58 2.74 1.76
CA PRO A 405 16.23 2.90 0.46
C PRO A 405 16.85 4.29 0.24
N TYR A 406 16.28 5.34 0.85
CA TYR A 406 16.79 6.72 0.73
C TYR A 406 18.07 6.94 1.54
N ARG A 407 18.21 6.23 2.67
CA ARG A 407 19.47 6.19 3.42
C ARG A 407 20.55 5.50 2.60
N VAL A 408 20.24 4.33 2.06
CA VAL A 408 21.17 3.54 1.23
C VAL A 408 21.64 4.35 0.01
N ASP A 409 20.71 4.94 -0.75
CA ASP A 409 21.05 5.80 -1.90
C ASP A 409 21.95 6.99 -1.50
N SER A 410 21.71 7.59 -0.32
CA SER A 410 22.56 8.69 0.16
C SER A 410 23.97 8.22 0.55
N LEU A 411 24.08 7.06 1.20
CA LEU A 411 25.38 6.44 1.55
C LEU A 411 26.18 6.07 0.29
N GLU A 412 25.56 5.39 -0.67
CA GLU A 412 26.18 5.01 -1.94
C GLU A 412 26.71 6.24 -2.70
N LYS A 413 25.93 7.34 -2.71
CA LYS A 413 26.37 8.60 -3.31
C LYS A 413 27.55 9.22 -2.59
N LEU A 414 27.54 9.25 -1.26
CA LEU A 414 28.64 9.78 -0.46
C LEU A 414 29.92 8.95 -0.70
N GLN A 415 29.81 7.62 -0.69
CA GLN A 415 30.90 6.71 -1.01
C GLN A 415 31.47 6.99 -2.41
N ALA A 416 30.62 7.08 -3.42
CA ALA A 416 31.04 7.36 -4.79
C ALA A 416 31.72 8.73 -4.96
N ILE A 417 31.37 9.73 -4.14
CA ILE A 417 32.04 11.04 -4.13
C ILE A 417 33.40 10.94 -3.46
N SER A 418 33.48 10.24 -2.32
CA SER A 418 34.71 9.96 -1.58
C SER A 418 35.75 9.21 -2.43
N ASP A 419 35.34 8.15 -3.10
CA ASP A 419 36.23 7.29 -3.90
C ASP A 419 36.84 8.03 -5.09
N LYS A 420 36.09 8.96 -5.69
CA LYS A 420 36.58 9.78 -6.80
C LYS A 420 37.67 10.75 -6.36
N GLY A 421 37.72 11.15 -5.09
CA GLY A 421 38.75 12.04 -4.52
C GLY A 421 38.81 13.46 -5.12
N ARG A 422 37.87 13.83 -5.99
CA ARG A 422 37.85 15.13 -6.69
C ARG A 422 37.12 16.23 -5.94
N SER A 423 36.38 15.88 -4.88
CA SER A 423 35.63 16.84 -4.07
C SER A 423 36.54 17.39 -2.95
N PRO A 424 36.51 18.70 -2.66
CA PRO A 424 37.17 19.26 -1.47
C PRO A 424 36.71 18.61 -0.16
N MET A 425 35.48 18.08 -0.12
CA MET A 425 34.90 17.41 1.05
C MET A 425 35.23 15.91 1.13
N SER A 426 36.11 15.37 0.27
CA SER A 426 36.35 13.92 0.23
C SER A 426 36.90 13.38 1.56
N VAL A 427 37.71 14.16 2.28
CA VAL A 427 38.25 13.79 3.60
C VAL A 427 37.13 13.75 4.65
N GLU A 428 36.33 14.82 4.72
CA GLU A 428 35.18 14.93 5.65
C GLU A 428 34.16 13.80 5.43
N ILE A 429 33.92 13.43 4.17
CA ILE A 429 33.02 12.32 3.85
C ILE A 429 33.59 10.99 4.34
N LYS A 430 34.90 10.73 4.20
CA LYS A 430 35.53 9.50 4.69
C LYS A 430 35.43 9.39 6.21
N GLU A 431 35.74 10.48 6.91
CA GLU A 431 35.61 10.54 8.37
C GLU A 431 34.17 10.32 8.81
N PHE A 432 33.21 10.97 8.15
CA PHE A 432 31.79 10.79 8.42
C PHE A 432 31.33 9.34 8.21
N LEU A 433 31.72 8.71 7.11
CA LEU A 433 31.34 7.32 6.81
C LEU A 433 31.96 6.34 7.81
N ALA A 434 33.22 6.53 8.19
CA ALA A 434 33.88 5.73 9.23
C ALA A 434 33.13 5.82 10.57
N ASN A 435 32.72 7.03 10.98
CA ASN A 435 31.97 7.24 12.22
C ASN A 435 30.54 6.64 12.19
N LEU A 436 30.00 6.32 11.02
CA LEU A 436 28.70 5.62 10.90
C LEU A 436 28.84 4.10 10.98
N GLU A 437 30.04 3.55 10.74
CA GLU A 437 30.34 2.12 10.76
C GLU A 437 30.76 1.63 12.14
N GLU A 438 31.22 2.52 13.03
CA GLU A 438 31.45 2.17 14.44
C GLU A 438 30.09 1.95 15.13
N PRO A 439 29.76 0.72 15.57
CA PRO A 439 28.64 0.56 16.47
C PRO A 439 29.00 1.30 17.76
N GLU A 440 28.14 2.22 18.20
CA GLU A 440 28.18 2.78 19.55
C GLU A 440 28.07 1.62 20.55
N TYR A 441 29.21 1.01 20.89
CA TYR A 441 29.40 0.29 22.13
C TYR A 441 29.79 1.33 23.17
N SER A 442 28.81 1.79 23.93
CA SER A 442 28.97 2.39 25.25
C SER A 442 27.68 2.23 26.04
#